data_AF-A0A845LUS9-F1
#
_entry.id   AF-A0A845LUS9-F1
#
_cell.length_a   1.000
_cell.length_b   1.000
_cell.length_c   1.000
_cell.angle_alpha   90.00
_cell.angle_beta   90.00
_cell.angle_gamma   90.00
#
_symmetry.space_group_name_H-M   'P 1'
#
loop_
_entity.id
_entity.type
_entity.pdbx_description
1 polymer ?
#
loop_
_entity_poly.entity_id
_entity_poly.type
_entity_poly.pdbx_seq_one_letter_code
_entity_poly.pdbx_strand_id
1 'polypeptide(L)'
;MIRPVTRLPRQNPPLSIRQFLGVDVTGTRDVRRSPAMMNCVLDDEGTPEMRTGYEKLFATSLGAGAILGIHKWIDTDSTTIRIIHHGTKLYIYDTLGEQPVEAYSGMAASKSISFMLATKLCILDGTNFIVFNGTTFVTAESIAYIPTFLIGTPPGGGGTRVEDLNLLQPRFKQKFSTVAATKTYQIHGAPLDALEFVWLNGALKTVTTDYSVNLTTGVLTLVADPGAGTNNLEVQVKKDSYADASRIKKCHVAHVYGGPNDSRVFVTGNPDYPHIDWWTGLPLSGAYDPTYWPDTNFDRIGGDTDPVVGYAVQYDRMVVLKRRSVYLRNWSIEEDAYGRTVTHFPSVPLSRERGAYSAGSIQILNNNPVFLSDEGVYEVVGTNVRDERNVSPISSLTGIKAVGVGEGIDYKGKYYLATTGGTVWVCDYNTFVQDEATGRYQPVWYPWDNLPVNVWAEDGDLLFGSNDRGMVYRVKPKDGSDLYPYNDDGAVINAYFSSIITTFERDDQTKLVQSLIIGMKPWNQAKLAVEYATEEGSSGVVHTERMDLFDYGVVDYGDWSYDTNRTVRAFKVRVDDARNIQRFQVRLTSSGVINEFFGFSSIDITYQNLSEVR
;
A
#
# COMPACT_ATOMS: atom_id res chain seq x y z
N MET A 1 59.61 28.69 48.80
CA MET A 1 58.40 27.84 48.92
C MET A 1 57.61 27.95 47.63
N ILE A 2 57.70 26.95 46.76
CA ILE A 2 56.89 26.87 45.53
C ILE A 2 55.65 26.04 45.90
N ARG A 3 54.47 26.66 45.91
CA ARG A 3 53.21 25.93 46.09
C ARG A 3 53.03 24.96 44.92
N PRO A 4 52.68 23.68 45.14
CA PRO A 4 52.32 22.80 44.04
C PRO A 4 51.07 23.35 43.38
N VAL A 5 51.15 23.61 42.08
CA VAL A 5 49.95 23.81 41.25
C VAL A 5 49.24 22.47 41.23
N THR A 6 48.14 22.36 41.97
CA THR A 6 47.19 21.24 41.84
C THR A 6 46.74 21.24 40.38
N ARG A 7 47.26 20.30 39.58
CA ARG A 7 46.73 20.05 38.23
C ARG A 7 45.26 19.73 38.41
N LEU A 8 44.38 20.59 37.94
CA LEU A 8 42.97 20.24 37.75
C LEU A 8 42.94 18.92 36.97
N PRO A 9 42.13 17.93 37.38
CA PRO A 9 42.01 16.69 36.64
C PRO A 9 41.65 17.04 35.19
N ARG A 10 42.37 16.43 34.24
CA ARG A 10 42.19 16.67 32.81
C ARG A 10 40.76 16.26 32.47
N GLN A 11 39.88 17.23 32.25
CA GLN A 11 38.49 16.98 31.88
C GLN A 11 38.51 16.30 30.50
N ASN A 12 37.83 15.17 30.37
CA ASN A 12 37.72 14.50 29.08
C ASN A 12 36.93 15.40 28.12
N PRO A 13 37.23 15.37 26.81
CA PRO A 13 36.36 16.03 25.84
C PRO A 13 34.92 15.47 26.01
N PRO A 14 33.89 16.32 25.95
CA PRO A 14 32.52 15.86 26.09
C PRO A 14 32.17 14.91 24.94
N LEU A 15 31.31 13.93 25.23
CA LEU A 15 30.71 13.11 24.19
C LEU A 15 29.59 13.94 23.54
N SER A 16 29.83 14.37 22.30
CA SER A 16 28.87 15.12 21.50
C SER A 16 28.12 14.22 20.54
N ILE A 17 26.80 14.25 20.58
CA ILE A 17 25.92 13.55 19.64
C ILE A 17 25.16 14.60 18.82
N ARG A 18 25.33 14.54 17.50
CA ARG A 18 24.68 15.40 16.48
C ARG A 18 24.43 14.55 15.23
N GLN A 19 23.56 14.99 14.33
CA GLN A 19 23.21 14.28 13.10
C GLN A 19 22.79 12.83 13.38
N PHE A 20 21.66 12.69 14.06
CA PHE A 20 21.10 11.42 14.49
C PHE A 20 20.71 10.55 13.29
N LEU A 21 20.67 9.24 13.50
CA LEU A 21 20.52 8.21 12.48
C LEU A 21 19.47 7.16 12.94
N GLY A 22 18.18 7.50 12.82
CA GLY A 22 16.99 6.69 13.16
C GLY A 22 17.10 5.59 14.23
N VAL A 23 16.30 4.54 14.07
CA VAL A 23 16.25 3.40 14.99
C VAL A 23 17.17 2.27 14.56
N ASP A 24 17.88 1.69 15.54
CA ASP A 24 18.66 0.47 15.39
C ASP A 24 18.55 -0.39 16.66
N VAL A 25 17.77 -1.47 16.57
CA VAL A 25 17.52 -2.38 17.70
C VAL A 25 18.50 -3.55 17.74
N THR A 26 19.50 -3.59 16.86
CA THR A 26 20.41 -4.74 16.71
C THR A 26 21.64 -4.67 17.62
N GLY A 27 21.78 -3.59 18.40
CA GLY A 27 22.90 -3.39 19.34
C GLY A 27 24.06 -2.60 18.74
N THR A 28 23.76 -1.51 18.02
CA THR A 28 24.73 -0.60 17.39
C THR A 28 25.74 0.04 18.35
N ARG A 29 26.91 0.39 17.81
CA ARG A 29 27.92 1.20 18.50
C ARG A 29 27.91 2.66 18.06
N ASP A 30 27.21 3.02 16.99
CA ASP A 30 27.11 4.39 16.51
C ASP A 30 26.18 5.20 17.44
N VAL A 31 26.77 6.14 18.18
CA VAL A 31 26.06 7.01 19.14
C VAL A 31 24.96 7.86 18.50
N ARG A 32 24.98 8.03 17.18
CA ARG A 32 23.97 8.78 16.44
C ARG A 32 22.66 8.00 16.29
N ARG A 33 22.68 6.67 16.45
CA ARG A 33 21.51 5.82 16.34
C ARG A 33 20.79 5.66 17.68
N SER A 34 19.49 5.39 17.60
CA SER A 34 18.69 5.15 18.80
C SER A 34 18.33 3.67 18.93
N PRO A 35 18.63 3.00 20.06
CA PRO A 35 18.11 1.68 20.35
C PRO A 35 16.62 1.69 20.69
N ALA A 36 16.07 2.85 21.05
CA ALA A 36 14.66 3.00 21.41
C ALA A 36 14.18 4.43 21.15
N MET A 37 13.30 4.58 20.17
CA MET A 37 12.64 5.83 19.81
C MET A 37 11.19 5.51 19.41
N MET A 38 10.26 6.43 19.64
CA MET A 38 8.85 6.28 19.26
C MET A 38 8.25 7.64 18.93
N ASN A 39 7.35 7.68 17.93
CA ASN A 39 6.64 8.88 17.47
C ASN A 39 7.57 10.04 17.09
N CYS A 40 8.78 9.71 16.67
CA CYS A 40 9.75 10.69 16.20
C CYS A 40 10.06 10.49 14.72
N VAL A 41 10.52 11.56 14.07
CA VAL A 41 11.10 11.58 12.73
C VAL A 41 12.35 12.44 12.76
N LEU A 42 13.25 12.26 11.81
CA LEU A 42 14.33 13.21 11.59
C LEU A 42 13.90 14.26 10.58
N ASP A 43 14.40 15.48 10.76
CA ASP A 43 14.41 16.48 9.69
C ASP A 43 15.63 16.29 8.77
N ASP A 44 15.73 17.15 7.76
CA ASP A 44 16.79 17.11 6.74
C ASP A 44 18.20 17.35 7.33
N GLU A 45 18.30 17.95 8.53
CA GLU A 45 19.55 18.16 9.25
C GLU A 45 19.93 16.97 10.16
N GLY A 46 19.10 15.92 10.20
CA GLY A 46 19.30 14.75 11.04
C GLY A 46 18.99 15.03 12.51
N THR A 47 18.01 15.89 12.80
CA THR A 47 17.62 16.25 14.17
C THR A 47 16.25 15.67 14.53
N PRO A 48 16.11 14.98 15.68
CA PRO A 48 14.85 14.36 16.09
C PRO A 48 13.72 15.35 16.39
N GLU A 49 12.65 15.14 15.62
CA GLU A 49 11.29 15.66 15.58
C GLU A 49 10.23 14.80 16.23
N MET A 50 9.29 15.28 17.04
CA MET A 50 8.04 14.52 17.14
C MET A 50 7.28 14.56 15.81
N ARG A 51 6.56 13.47 15.50
CA ARG A 51 5.69 13.43 14.31
C ARG A 51 4.51 14.41 14.43
N THR A 52 3.96 14.80 13.30
CA THR A 52 2.64 15.43 13.28
C THR A 52 1.56 14.40 13.60
N GLY A 53 0.43 14.89 14.09
CA GLY A 53 -0.73 14.07 14.38
C GLY A 53 -1.69 13.94 13.20
N TYR A 54 -2.93 13.58 13.49
CA TYR A 54 -3.98 13.43 12.49
C TYR A 54 -5.30 14.03 12.99
N GLU A 55 -6.26 14.20 12.08
CA GLU A 55 -7.60 14.70 12.40
C GLU A 55 -8.66 14.02 11.55
N LYS A 56 -9.91 14.06 12.01
CA LYS A 56 -11.05 13.49 11.29
C LYS A 56 -11.23 14.21 9.95
N LEU A 57 -11.41 13.42 8.89
CA LEU A 57 -11.72 13.95 7.57
C LEU A 57 -13.13 14.56 7.51
N PHE A 58 -14.09 14.02 8.26
CA PHE A 58 -15.48 14.49 8.29
C PHE A 58 -16.04 14.40 9.70
N ALA A 59 -17.12 15.13 9.98
CA ALA A 59 -17.59 15.33 11.35
C ALA A 59 -18.16 14.07 12.01
N THR A 60 -18.89 13.23 11.27
CA THR A 60 -19.67 12.11 11.84
C THR A 60 -19.23 10.76 11.27
N SER A 61 -19.01 9.79 12.15
CA SER A 61 -18.69 8.41 11.78
C SER A 61 -19.77 7.76 10.91
N LEU A 62 -19.33 6.91 9.98
CA LEU A 62 -20.20 6.09 9.13
C LEU A 62 -20.78 4.87 9.87
N GLY A 63 -20.34 4.62 11.10
CA GLY A 63 -20.76 3.49 11.92
C GLY A 63 -19.57 2.82 12.64
N ALA A 64 -19.87 1.78 13.42
CA ALA A 64 -18.82 0.95 14.00
C ALA A 64 -18.21 0.02 12.94
N GLY A 65 -16.89 -0.22 13.03
CA GLY A 65 -16.14 -1.12 12.15
C GLY A 65 -15.10 -0.42 11.29
N ALA A 66 -14.28 -1.21 10.59
CA ALA A 66 -13.21 -0.68 9.76
C ALA A 66 -13.73 0.06 8.52
N ILE A 67 -12.94 1.02 8.04
CA ILE A 67 -12.99 1.45 6.64
C ILE A 67 -12.30 0.37 5.80
N LEU A 68 -13.00 -0.19 4.82
CA LEU A 68 -12.58 -1.37 4.05
C LEU A 68 -11.90 -1.00 2.73
N GLY A 69 -12.05 0.24 2.28
CA GLY A 69 -11.41 0.75 1.07
C GLY A 69 -11.66 2.24 0.91
N ILE A 70 -10.68 2.94 0.34
CA ILE A 70 -10.80 4.32 -0.09
C ILE A 70 -10.37 4.32 -1.57
N HIS A 71 -11.29 4.73 -2.43
CA HIS A 71 -11.16 4.64 -3.88
C HIS A 71 -11.40 6.00 -4.52
N LYS A 72 -10.91 6.15 -5.75
CA LYS A 72 -11.14 7.35 -6.55
C LYS A 72 -11.55 6.97 -7.96
N TRP A 73 -12.57 7.63 -8.45
CA TRP A 73 -12.89 7.65 -9.87
C TRP A 73 -12.39 8.98 -10.44
N ILE A 74 -11.72 8.92 -11.58
CA ILE A 74 -11.16 10.08 -12.27
C ILE A 74 -11.67 10.04 -13.71
N ASP A 75 -12.30 11.13 -14.16
CA ASP A 75 -12.75 11.29 -15.54
C ASP A 75 -11.65 11.89 -16.44
N THR A 76 -11.91 11.90 -17.74
CA THR A 76 -11.06 12.48 -18.79
C THR A 76 -10.81 13.98 -18.64
N ASP A 77 -11.72 14.71 -17.97
CA ASP A 77 -11.57 16.13 -17.66
C ASP A 77 -10.87 16.39 -16.30
N SER A 78 -10.34 15.35 -15.67
CA SER A 78 -9.73 15.36 -14.33
C SER A 78 -10.71 15.57 -13.17
N THR A 79 -12.03 15.52 -13.41
CA THR A 79 -13.01 15.45 -12.32
C THR A 79 -12.77 14.21 -11.48
N THR A 80 -12.70 14.38 -10.16
CA THR A 80 -12.41 13.29 -9.21
C THR A 80 -13.57 13.10 -8.24
N ILE A 81 -14.11 11.89 -8.21
CA ILE A 81 -15.11 11.45 -7.22
C ILE A 81 -14.44 10.49 -6.25
N ARG A 82 -14.62 10.72 -4.95
CA ARG A 82 -14.01 9.90 -3.89
C ARG A 82 -15.05 8.96 -3.32
N ILE A 83 -14.65 7.71 -3.10
CA ILE A 83 -15.54 6.64 -2.68
C ILE A 83 -14.94 5.96 -1.45
N ILE A 84 -15.74 5.82 -0.38
CA ILE A 84 -15.38 5.08 0.83
C ILE A 84 -16.21 3.80 0.90
N HIS A 85 -15.55 2.68 1.11
CA HIS A 85 -16.20 1.41 1.42
C HIS A 85 -16.21 1.19 2.94
N HIS A 86 -17.40 1.08 3.53
CA HIS A 86 -17.59 0.79 4.95
C HIS A 86 -18.77 -0.16 5.16
N GLY A 87 -18.56 -1.23 5.92
CA GLY A 87 -19.56 -2.26 6.16
C GLY A 87 -19.97 -2.94 4.84
N THR A 88 -21.24 -2.80 4.44
CA THR A 88 -21.78 -3.36 3.19
C THR A 88 -22.16 -2.28 2.17
N LYS A 89 -21.61 -1.07 2.32
CA LYS A 89 -22.04 0.14 1.61
C LYS A 89 -20.86 0.94 1.05
N LEU A 90 -21.12 1.64 -0.06
CA LEU A 90 -20.23 2.64 -0.63
C LEU A 90 -20.81 4.04 -0.38
N TYR A 91 -19.94 4.97 0.01
CA TYR A 91 -20.26 6.37 0.24
C TYR A 91 -19.45 7.25 -0.70
N ILE A 92 -20.05 8.30 -1.25
CA ILE A 92 -19.42 9.28 -2.13
C ILE A 92 -19.30 10.63 -1.42
N TYR A 93 -18.22 11.35 -1.72
CA TYR A 93 -18.06 12.77 -1.43
C TYR A 93 -17.20 13.42 -2.53
N ASP A 94 -17.51 14.66 -2.87
CA ASP A 94 -16.82 15.39 -3.93
C ASP A 94 -15.69 16.24 -3.36
N THR A 95 -15.95 16.98 -2.27
CA THR A 95 -14.93 17.83 -1.63
C THR A 95 -14.38 17.19 -0.36
N LEU A 96 -13.05 17.18 -0.24
CA LEU A 96 -12.33 16.73 0.94
C LEU A 96 -12.82 17.52 2.18
N GLY A 97 -13.33 16.83 3.20
CA GLY A 97 -13.96 17.48 4.36
C GLY A 97 -15.47 17.28 4.48
N GLU A 98 -16.15 17.03 3.35
CA GLU A 98 -17.60 16.86 3.32
C GLU A 98 -18.03 15.53 3.93
N GLN A 99 -19.23 15.52 4.51
CA GLN A 99 -19.82 14.29 5.04
C GLN A 99 -20.17 13.35 3.88
N PRO A 100 -19.62 12.12 3.84
CA PRO A 100 -19.92 11.17 2.77
C PRO A 100 -21.39 10.74 2.75
N VAL A 101 -21.96 10.61 1.55
CA VAL A 101 -23.34 10.21 1.30
C VAL A 101 -23.39 8.79 0.75
N GLU A 102 -24.27 7.95 1.30
CA GLU A 102 -24.46 6.58 0.81
C GLU A 102 -24.91 6.59 -0.67
N ALA A 103 -24.18 5.88 -1.52
CA ALA A 103 -24.44 5.82 -2.96
C ALA A 103 -24.73 4.40 -3.47
N TYR A 104 -24.29 3.36 -2.74
CA TYR A 104 -24.55 1.98 -3.10
C TYR A 104 -24.58 1.07 -1.86
N SER A 105 -25.39 0.03 -1.91
CA SER A 105 -25.50 -1.02 -0.89
C SER A 105 -25.38 -2.39 -1.54
N GLY A 106 -24.85 -3.37 -0.81
CA GLY A 106 -24.68 -4.74 -1.30
C GLY A 106 -23.22 -5.12 -1.55
N MET A 107 -22.28 -4.38 -0.98
CA MET A 107 -20.88 -4.81 -0.86
C MET A 107 -20.76 -5.92 0.19
N ALA A 108 -19.70 -6.72 0.10
CA ALA A 108 -19.28 -7.62 1.16
C ALA A 108 -18.51 -6.85 2.24
N ALA A 109 -18.65 -7.26 3.51
CA ALA A 109 -17.94 -6.68 4.64
C ALA A 109 -16.48 -7.17 4.73
N SER A 110 -15.76 -7.03 3.63
CA SER A 110 -14.36 -7.40 3.44
C SER A 110 -13.61 -6.28 2.73
N LYS A 111 -12.28 -6.26 2.89
CA LYS A 111 -11.44 -5.24 2.27
C LYS A 111 -11.67 -5.21 0.76
N SER A 112 -11.87 -4.02 0.20
CA SER A 112 -12.00 -3.85 -1.24
C SER A 112 -10.74 -3.26 -1.85
N ILE A 113 -10.51 -3.65 -3.10
CA ILE A 113 -9.49 -3.08 -3.98
C ILE A 113 -10.16 -2.44 -5.18
N SER A 114 -9.45 -1.55 -5.86
CA SER A 114 -9.96 -0.92 -7.07
C SER A 114 -8.90 -0.70 -8.13
N PHE A 115 -9.35 -0.66 -9.38
CA PHE A 115 -8.55 -0.25 -10.52
C PHE A 115 -9.40 0.57 -11.50
N MET A 116 -8.74 1.40 -12.31
CA MET A 116 -9.38 2.16 -13.39
C MET A 116 -9.10 1.47 -14.72
N LEU A 117 -10.14 1.34 -15.56
CA LEU A 117 -9.99 0.91 -16.96
C LEU A 117 -11.10 1.51 -17.80
N ALA A 118 -10.77 2.07 -18.97
CA ALA A 118 -11.73 2.69 -19.88
C ALA A 118 -12.69 3.68 -19.18
N THR A 119 -12.11 4.60 -18.39
CA THR A 119 -12.82 5.62 -17.58
C THR A 119 -13.85 5.08 -16.59
N LYS A 120 -13.78 3.79 -16.26
CA LYS A 120 -14.62 3.15 -15.24
C LYS A 120 -13.77 2.76 -14.04
N LEU A 121 -14.30 3.03 -12.85
CA LEU A 121 -13.75 2.50 -11.60
C LEU A 121 -14.34 1.12 -11.36
N CYS A 122 -13.45 0.15 -11.20
CA CYS A 122 -13.79 -1.24 -10.91
C CYS A 122 -13.41 -1.53 -9.46
N ILE A 123 -14.35 -2.04 -8.68
CA ILE A 123 -14.17 -2.37 -7.27
C ILE A 123 -14.45 -3.86 -7.06
N LEU A 124 -13.49 -4.56 -6.46
CA LEU A 124 -13.60 -5.96 -6.05
C LEU A 124 -13.50 -6.02 -4.53
N ASP A 125 -14.45 -6.70 -3.89
CA ASP A 125 -14.46 -6.92 -2.43
C ASP A 125 -14.21 -8.38 -2.04
N GLY A 126 -13.89 -9.25 -3.00
CA GLY A 126 -13.72 -10.69 -2.80
C GLY A 126 -15.02 -11.49 -2.84
N THR A 127 -16.16 -10.87 -3.13
CA THR A 127 -17.46 -11.55 -3.38
C THR A 127 -18.22 -10.93 -4.56
N ASN A 128 -18.16 -9.61 -4.68
CA ASN A 128 -18.81 -8.79 -5.67
C ASN A 128 -17.76 -8.08 -6.54
N PHE A 129 -18.16 -7.81 -7.78
CA PHE A 129 -17.43 -6.98 -8.71
C PHE A 129 -18.36 -5.86 -9.18
N ILE A 130 -18.10 -4.64 -8.70
CA ILE A 130 -18.87 -3.44 -8.98
C ILE A 130 -18.12 -2.54 -9.95
N VAL A 131 -18.84 -1.93 -10.88
CA VAL A 131 -18.34 -0.98 -11.85
C VAL A 131 -19.07 0.35 -11.66
N PHE A 132 -18.30 1.43 -11.59
CA PHE A 132 -18.79 2.80 -11.51
C PHE A 132 -18.32 3.59 -12.72
N ASN A 133 -19.25 4.28 -13.37
CA ASN A 133 -19.02 5.05 -14.60
C ASN A 133 -18.99 6.57 -14.37
N GLY A 134 -18.89 7.03 -13.11
CA GLY A 134 -19.02 8.43 -12.74
C GLY A 134 -20.43 8.84 -12.29
N THR A 135 -21.45 8.03 -12.57
CA THR A 135 -22.85 8.35 -12.21
C THR A 135 -23.53 7.23 -11.44
N THR A 136 -23.34 5.98 -11.85
CA THR A 136 -24.08 4.83 -11.32
C THR A 136 -23.16 3.66 -11.02
N PHE A 137 -23.42 2.98 -9.90
CA PHE A 137 -22.83 1.69 -9.58
C PHE A 137 -23.68 0.56 -10.17
N VAL A 138 -23.04 -0.36 -10.87
CA VAL A 138 -23.66 -1.57 -11.41
C VAL A 138 -22.76 -2.78 -11.17
N THR A 139 -23.33 -3.98 -11.13
CA THR A 139 -22.52 -5.20 -11.07
C THR A 139 -21.87 -5.46 -12.43
N ALA A 140 -20.62 -5.92 -12.44
CA ALA A 140 -19.91 -6.24 -13.69
C ALA A 140 -20.67 -7.27 -14.54
N GLU A 141 -21.32 -8.25 -13.90
CA GLU A 141 -22.14 -9.29 -14.55
C GLU A 141 -23.33 -8.70 -15.33
N SER A 142 -23.92 -7.61 -14.85
CA SER A 142 -25.10 -6.99 -15.49
C SER A 142 -24.77 -6.27 -16.80
N ILE A 143 -23.52 -5.84 -16.96
CA ILE A 143 -23.02 -5.11 -18.13
C ILE A 143 -21.90 -5.86 -18.86
N ALA A 144 -21.74 -7.16 -18.57
CA ALA A 144 -20.62 -7.94 -19.06
C ALA A 144 -20.63 -8.11 -20.58
N TYR A 145 -19.46 -7.94 -21.19
CA TYR A 145 -19.28 -8.06 -22.63
C TYR A 145 -19.73 -9.43 -23.16
N ILE A 146 -20.49 -9.42 -24.27
CA ILE A 146 -20.93 -10.62 -24.98
C ILE A 146 -20.01 -10.90 -26.17
N PRO A 147 -19.12 -11.91 -26.08
CA PRO A 147 -18.14 -12.18 -27.12
C PRO A 147 -18.79 -12.81 -28.35
N THR A 148 -18.25 -12.47 -29.52
CA THR A 148 -18.44 -13.18 -30.78
C THR A 148 -17.52 -14.39 -30.82
N PHE A 149 -17.98 -15.51 -30.28
CA PHE A 149 -17.18 -16.71 -30.11
C PHE A 149 -16.72 -17.31 -31.45
N LEU A 150 -17.65 -17.45 -32.41
CA LEU A 150 -17.40 -18.11 -33.71
C LEU A 150 -17.87 -17.24 -34.88
N ILE A 151 -17.06 -17.21 -35.94
CA ILE A 151 -17.44 -16.66 -37.25
C ILE A 151 -17.17 -17.67 -38.36
N GLY A 152 -17.73 -17.40 -39.53
CA GLY A 152 -17.57 -18.24 -40.72
C GLY A 152 -18.16 -19.63 -40.54
N THR A 153 -19.12 -19.79 -39.63
CA THR A 153 -19.66 -21.11 -39.32
C THR A 153 -20.52 -21.62 -40.49
N PRO A 154 -20.24 -22.81 -41.05
CA PRO A 154 -21.14 -23.41 -42.04
C PRO A 154 -22.42 -23.93 -41.37
N PRO A 155 -23.48 -24.25 -42.14
CA PRO A 155 -24.75 -24.70 -41.56
C PRO A 155 -24.64 -25.93 -40.63
N GLY A 156 -23.68 -26.82 -40.86
CA GLY A 156 -23.41 -28.00 -40.01
C GLY A 156 -22.70 -27.71 -38.69
N GLY A 157 -22.32 -26.46 -38.39
CA GLY A 157 -21.57 -26.08 -37.20
C GLY A 157 -20.04 -25.97 -37.43
N GLY A 158 -19.30 -25.52 -36.42
CA GLY A 158 -17.86 -25.23 -36.50
C GLY A 158 -17.57 -23.74 -36.76
N GLY A 159 -16.62 -23.45 -37.64
CA GLY A 159 -16.15 -22.09 -37.93
C GLY A 159 -14.84 -21.76 -37.21
N THR A 160 -14.44 -20.49 -37.30
CA THR A 160 -13.20 -19.97 -36.72
C THR A 160 -13.50 -19.28 -35.40
N ARG A 161 -12.78 -19.65 -34.34
CA ARG A 161 -12.83 -19.00 -33.03
C ARG A 161 -12.12 -17.65 -33.10
N VAL A 162 -12.81 -16.57 -32.73
CA VAL A 162 -12.25 -15.20 -32.79
C VAL A 162 -12.23 -14.51 -31.44
N GLU A 163 -13.20 -14.79 -30.58
CA GLU A 163 -13.19 -14.40 -29.17
C GLU A 163 -13.42 -15.64 -28.32
N ASP A 164 -13.09 -15.51 -27.04
CA ASP A 164 -13.25 -16.57 -26.05
C ASP A 164 -14.51 -16.33 -25.24
N LEU A 165 -14.98 -17.35 -24.52
CA LEU A 165 -16.17 -17.21 -23.69
C LEU A 165 -15.83 -16.33 -22.48
N ASN A 166 -16.79 -15.52 -22.03
CA ASN A 166 -16.57 -14.59 -20.93
C ASN A 166 -17.01 -15.22 -19.60
N LEU A 167 -16.09 -15.32 -18.63
CA LEU A 167 -16.38 -15.90 -17.32
C LEU A 167 -17.48 -15.16 -16.56
N LEU A 168 -17.67 -13.85 -16.79
CA LEU A 168 -18.66 -13.06 -16.07
C LEU A 168 -20.10 -13.29 -16.54
N GLN A 169 -20.33 -13.86 -17.73
CA GLN A 169 -21.69 -13.98 -18.26
C GLN A 169 -21.86 -15.14 -19.26
N PRO A 170 -23.02 -15.82 -19.30
CA PRO A 170 -23.20 -17.10 -20.00
C PRO A 170 -23.54 -17.00 -21.50
N ARG A 171 -23.55 -15.79 -22.07
CA ARG A 171 -23.98 -15.51 -23.44
C ARG A 171 -22.81 -15.42 -24.39
N PHE A 172 -23.04 -15.81 -25.64
CA PHE A 172 -22.09 -15.58 -26.71
C PHE A 172 -22.83 -15.40 -28.04
N LYS A 173 -22.11 -14.82 -29.00
CA LYS A 173 -22.57 -14.66 -30.38
C LYS A 173 -21.86 -15.64 -31.30
N GLN A 174 -22.59 -16.12 -32.29
CA GLN A 174 -22.06 -16.97 -33.35
C GLN A 174 -22.57 -16.46 -34.69
N LYS A 175 -21.67 -16.32 -35.68
CA LYS A 175 -22.00 -15.87 -37.03
C LYS A 175 -21.85 -17.00 -38.04
N PHE A 176 -22.95 -17.32 -38.70
CA PHE A 176 -23.02 -18.30 -39.76
C PHE A 176 -22.87 -17.64 -41.13
N SER A 177 -22.18 -18.33 -42.03
CA SER A 177 -22.22 -18.04 -43.46
C SER A 177 -23.32 -18.89 -44.09
N THR A 178 -24.43 -18.25 -44.47
CA THR A 178 -25.60 -18.97 -44.99
C THR A 178 -25.34 -19.53 -46.38
N VAL A 179 -25.99 -20.65 -46.69
CA VAL A 179 -25.91 -21.33 -47.99
C VAL A 179 -27.31 -21.40 -48.57
N ALA A 180 -27.45 -21.13 -49.88
CA ALA A 180 -28.73 -21.22 -50.57
C ALA A 180 -29.38 -22.60 -50.36
N ALA A 181 -30.70 -22.61 -50.25
CA ALA A 181 -31.53 -23.78 -49.95
C ALA A 181 -31.30 -24.44 -48.58
N THR A 182 -30.36 -23.94 -47.75
CA THR A 182 -30.12 -24.49 -46.41
C THR A 182 -30.82 -23.65 -45.34
N LYS A 183 -31.78 -24.27 -44.66
CA LYS A 183 -32.59 -23.62 -43.62
C LYS A 183 -32.20 -23.97 -42.20
N THR A 184 -31.41 -25.02 -42.01
CA THR A 184 -31.03 -25.55 -40.70
C THR A 184 -29.59 -25.19 -40.37
N TYR A 185 -29.35 -24.68 -39.17
CA TYR A 185 -28.06 -24.22 -38.70
C TYR A 185 -27.78 -24.80 -37.30
N GLN A 186 -26.64 -25.47 -37.15
CA GLN A 186 -26.23 -26.09 -35.89
C GLN A 186 -25.47 -25.09 -35.02
N ILE A 187 -26.09 -24.68 -33.92
CA ILE A 187 -25.48 -23.80 -32.93
C ILE A 187 -24.47 -24.59 -32.09
N HIS A 188 -23.34 -23.93 -31.78
CA HIS A 188 -22.31 -24.50 -30.93
C HIS A 188 -22.81 -24.72 -29.49
N GLY A 189 -22.36 -25.80 -28.86
CA GLY A 189 -22.55 -26.01 -27.43
C GLY A 189 -23.95 -26.48 -27.04
N ALA A 190 -24.70 -27.17 -27.91
CA ALA A 190 -25.93 -27.86 -27.49
C ALA A 190 -25.67 -28.86 -26.33
N PRO A 191 -26.63 -29.10 -25.42
CA PRO A 191 -27.91 -28.39 -25.27
C PRO A 191 -27.71 -26.92 -24.80
N LEU A 192 -28.65 -26.06 -25.17
CA LEU A 192 -28.66 -24.62 -24.88
C LEU A 192 -29.73 -24.26 -23.84
N ASP A 193 -29.47 -23.24 -23.03
CA ASP A 193 -30.44 -22.72 -22.07
C ASP A 193 -31.39 -21.71 -22.71
N ALA A 194 -30.88 -20.86 -23.62
CA ALA A 194 -31.72 -19.97 -24.43
C ALA A 194 -31.07 -19.58 -25.77
N LEU A 195 -31.93 -19.25 -26.75
CA LEU A 195 -31.58 -18.47 -27.93
C LEU A 195 -32.29 -17.12 -27.78
N GLU A 196 -31.53 -16.05 -27.47
CA GLU A 196 -32.10 -14.75 -27.10
C GLU A 196 -32.43 -13.91 -28.33
N PHE A 197 -31.51 -13.88 -29.31
CA PHE A 197 -31.68 -13.07 -30.51
C PHE A 197 -31.12 -13.75 -31.75
N VAL A 198 -31.76 -13.48 -32.90
CA VAL A 198 -31.32 -13.91 -34.22
C VAL A 198 -31.40 -12.72 -35.16
N TRP A 199 -30.33 -12.43 -35.87
CA TRP A 199 -30.29 -11.42 -36.92
C TRP A 199 -29.90 -12.06 -38.24
N LEU A 200 -30.61 -11.68 -39.31
CA LEU A 200 -30.27 -12.06 -40.68
C LEU A 200 -30.06 -10.78 -41.50
N ASN A 201 -28.87 -10.63 -42.08
CA ASN A 201 -28.42 -9.40 -42.76
C ASN A 201 -28.61 -8.13 -41.89
N GLY A 202 -28.38 -8.26 -40.57
CA GLY A 202 -28.55 -7.18 -39.60
C GLY A 202 -30.00 -6.92 -39.15
N ALA A 203 -31.01 -7.55 -39.77
CA ALA A 203 -32.40 -7.40 -39.36
C ALA A 203 -32.77 -8.43 -38.28
N LEU A 204 -33.33 -7.96 -37.17
CA LEU A 204 -33.79 -8.80 -36.07
C LEU A 204 -34.95 -9.71 -36.52
N LYS A 205 -34.88 -10.99 -36.16
CA LYS A 205 -35.84 -12.02 -36.53
C LYS A 205 -36.68 -12.45 -35.34
N THR A 206 -37.92 -12.84 -35.61
CA THR A 206 -38.90 -13.23 -34.58
C THR A 206 -39.07 -14.74 -34.55
N VAL A 207 -39.03 -15.33 -33.35
CA VAL A 207 -39.34 -16.75 -33.15
C VAL A 207 -40.73 -17.09 -33.66
N THR A 208 -40.93 -18.32 -34.14
CA THR A 208 -42.12 -18.88 -34.81
C THR A 208 -42.52 -18.24 -36.14
N THR A 209 -42.21 -16.96 -36.36
CA THR A 209 -42.50 -16.24 -37.61
C THR A 209 -41.37 -16.39 -38.62
N ASP A 210 -40.14 -16.09 -38.21
CA ASP A 210 -38.96 -16.15 -39.08
C ASP A 210 -38.16 -17.45 -38.88
N TYR A 211 -38.19 -18.03 -37.67
CA TYR A 211 -37.42 -19.23 -37.33
C TYR A 211 -38.02 -20.03 -36.16
N SER A 212 -37.57 -21.27 -36.01
CA SER A 212 -37.78 -22.11 -34.82
C SER A 212 -36.45 -22.66 -34.33
N VAL A 213 -36.34 -23.01 -33.05
CA VAL A 213 -35.12 -23.58 -32.47
C VAL A 213 -35.45 -24.79 -31.60
N ASN A 214 -34.64 -25.84 -31.69
CA ASN A 214 -34.63 -26.93 -30.74
C ASN A 214 -33.45 -26.72 -29.77
N LEU A 215 -33.74 -26.31 -28.54
CA LEU A 215 -32.71 -26.01 -27.54
C LEU A 215 -31.94 -27.26 -27.08
N THR A 216 -32.55 -28.45 -27.12
CA THR A 216 -31.89 -29.71 -26.75
C THR A 216 -30.83 -30.11 -27.77
N THR A 217 -31.14 -29.98 -29.08
CA THR A 217 -30.21 -30.33 -30.15
C THR A 217 -29.37 -29.16 -30.64
N GLY A 218 -29.74 -27.91 -30.31
CA GLY A 218 -29.10 -26.69 -30.79
C GLY A 218 -29.37 -26.38 -32.26
N VAL A 219 -30.40 -26.97 -32.87
CA VAL A 219 -30.72 -26.75 -34.29
C VAL A 219 -31.66 -25.56 -34.45
N LEU A 220 -31.17 -24.51 -35.11
CA LEU A 220 -31.97 -23.37 -35.59
C LEU A 220 -32.51 -23.69 -36.99
N THR A 221 -33.82 -23.52 -37.20
CA THR A 221 -34.47 -23.72 -38.50
C THR A 221 -35.17 -22.44 -38.94
N LEU A 222 -34.69 -21.83 -40.01
CA LEU A 222 -35.30 -20.66 -40.65
C LEU A 222 -36.53 -21.08 -41.47
N VAL A 223 -37.57 -20.25 -41.46
CA VAL A 223 -38.80 -20.50 -42.26
C VAL A 223 -38.54 -20.23 -43.74
N ALA A 224 -37.93 -19.10 -44.06
CA ALA A 224 -37.52 -18.72 -45.41
C ALA A 224 -36.08 -19.16 -45.71
N ASP A 225 -35.77 -19.35 -47.00
CA ASP A 225 -34.38 -19.57 -47.45
C ASP A 225 -33.60 -18.27 -47.24
N PRO A 226 -32.50 -18.27 -46.46
CA PRO A 226 -31.71 -17.06 -46.24
C PRO A 226 -30.88 -16.63 -47.47
N GLY A 227 -30.74 -17.49 -48.48
CA GLY A 227 -29.79 -17.28 -49.58
C GLY A 227 -28.34 -17.49 -49.14
N ALA A 228 -27.40 -17.26 -50.06
CA ALA A 228 -25.97 -17.36 -49.77
C ALA A 228 -25.44 -16.03 -49.20
N GLY A 229 -24.60 -16.11 -48.16
CA GLY A 229 -23.96 -14.95 -47.56
C GLY A 229 -22.82 -15.31 -46.61
N THR A 230 -22.00 -14.32 -46.26
CA THR A 230 -20.85 -14.49 -45.36
C THR A 230 -21.13 -13.81 -44.04
N ASN A 231 -21.06 -14.55 -42.92
CA ASN A 231 -21.32 -14.02 -41.57
C ASN A 231 -22.64 -13.22 -41.43
N ASN A 232 -23.63 -13.58 -42.23
CA ASN A 232 -24.85 -12.80 -42.40
C ASN A 232 -26.00 -13.27 -41.51
N LEU A 233 -25.90 -14.45 -40.90
CA LEU A 233 -26.80 -14.92 -39.86
C LEU A 233 -26.07 -14.88 -38.51
N GLU A 234 -26.43 -13.95 -37.63
CA GLU A 234 -25.88 -13.83 -36.27
C GLU A 234 -26.91 -14.36 -35.26
N VAL A 235 -26.45 -15.20 -34.34
CA VAL A 235 -27.26 -15.67 -33.21
C VAL A 235 -26.60 -15.26 -31.91
N GLN A 236 -27.40 -14.84 -30.93
CA GLN A 236 -26.97 -14.65 -29.55
C GLN A 236 -27.67 -15.69 -28.69
N VAL A 237 -26.87 -16.49 -28.00
CA VAL A 237 -27.33 -17.65 -27.24
C VAL A 237 -26.82 -17.57 -25.82
N LYS A 238 -27.52 -18.26 -24.92
CA LYS A 238 -27.20 -18.39 -23.49
C LYS A 238 -26.93 -19.85 -23.17
N LYS A 239 -25.79 -20.09 -22.52
CA LYS A 239 -25.43 -21.39 -21.94
C LYS A 239 -24.81 -21.19 -20.57
N ASP A 240 -25.57 -21.50 -19.53
CA ASP A 240 -25.25 -21.16 -18.14
C ASP A 240 -23.99 -21.86 -17.65
N SER A 241 -23.68 -23.05 -18.16
CA SER A 241 -22.45 -23.78 -17.83
C SER A 241 -21.16 -23.10 -18.32
N TYR A 242 -21.24 -22.05 -19.14
CA TYR A 242 -20.07 -21.32 -19.64
C TYR A 242 -19.71 -20.09 -18.81
N ALA A 243 -20.57 -19.69 -17.87
CA ALA A 243 -20.24 -18.64 -16.90
C ALA A 243 -19.68 -19.23 -15.61
N ASP A 244 -18.61 -18.62 -15.10
CA ASP A 244 -18.07 -18.90 -13.79
C ASP A 244 -17.50 -17.61 -13.19
N ALA A 245 -18.39 -16.65 -12.92
CA ALA A 245 -18.03 -15.35 -12.40
C ALA A 245 -17.32 -15.44 -11.04
N SER A 246 -17.47 -16.55 -10.33
CA SER A 246 -16.83 -16.80 -9.04
C SER A 246 -15.30 -16.78 -9.14
N ARG A 247 -14.73 -17.13 -10.31
CA ARG A 247 -13.29 -17.05 -10.57
C ARG A 247 -12.75 -15.63 -10.43
N ILE A 248 -13.51 -14.64 -10.91
CA ILE A 248 -13.10 -13.24 -10.94
C ILE A 248 -13.57 -12.50 -9.68
N LYS A 249 -14.83 -12.67 -9.27
CA LYS A 249 -15.41 -11.88 -8.16
C LYS A 249 -14.76 -12.18 -6.80
N LYS A 250 -14.20 -13.38 -6.63
CA LYS A 250 -13.49 -13.77 -5.40
C LYS A 250 -12.04 -13.28 -5.35
N CYS A 251 -11.54 -12.66 -6.41
CA CYS A 251 -10.23 -12.02 -6.41
C CYS A 251 -10.24 -10.76 -5.52
N HIS A 252 -9.12 -10.51 -4.84
CA HIS A 252 -8.92 -9.35 -3.98
C HIS A 252 -7.58 -8.66 -4.22
N VAL A 253 -6.91 -9.00 -5.32
CA VAL A 253 -5.68 -8.38 -5.81
C VAL A 253 -5.90 -8.06 -7.28
N ALA A 254 -5.56 -6.84 -7.70
CA ALA A 254 -5.63 -6.43 -9.10
C ALA A 254 -4.46 -5.50 -9.45
N HIS A 255 -4.00 -5.57 -10.69
CA HIS A 255 -3.04 -4.62 -11.23
C HIS A 255 -3.20 -4.47 -12.74
N VAL A 256 -2.98 -3.26 -13.26
CA VAL A 256 -3.00 -3.00 -14.69
C VAL A 256 -1.60 -3.28 -15.25
N TYR A 257 -1.52 -4.10 -16.28
CA TYR A 257 -0.26 -4.46 -16.96
C TYR A 257 -0.59 -5.00 -18.35
N GLY A 258 0.09 -4.57 -19.41
CA GLY A 258 -0.22 -5.09 -20.74
C GLY A 258 0.64 -4.54 -21.86
N GLY A 259 1.96 -4.47 -21.64
CA GLY A 259 2.91 -3.89 -22.58
C GLY A 259 2.89 -2.37 -22.57
N PRO A 260 3.34 -1.70 -23.66
CA PRO A 260 3.52 -0.24 -23.69
C PRO A 260 2.27 0.61 -23.41
N ASN A 261 1.08 0.03 -23.56
CA ASN A 261 -0.20 0.73 -23.42
C ASN A 261 -1.04 0.19 -22.25
N ASP A 262 -0.45 -0.60 -21.34
CA ASP A 262 -1.14 -1.17 -20.17
C ASP A 262 -2.51 -1.76 -20.49
N SER A 263 -2.50 -2.59 -21.54
CA SER A 263 -3.72 -2.99 -22.24
C SER A 263 -4.56 -4.05 -21.54
N ARG A 264 -4.15 -4.55 -20.36
CA ARG A 264 -4.86 -5.60 -19.60
C ARG A 264 -4.90 -5.29 -18.11
N VAL A 265 -5.87 -5.89 -17.44
CA VAL A 265 -5.94 -5.94 -15.99
C VAL A 265 -5.76 -7.38 -15.56
N PHE A 266 -4.85 -7.62 -14.62
CA PHE A 266 -4.63 -8.89 -13.95
C PHE A 266 -5.35 -8.91 -12.61
N VAL A 267 -5.95 -10.05 -12.27
CA VAL A 267 -6.57 -10.28 -10.96
C VAL A 267 -6.18 -11.63 -10.38
N THR A 268 -6.04 -11.69 -9.06
CA THR A 268 -5.75 -12.91 -8.29
C THR A 268 -6.24 -12.79 -6.84
N GLY A 269 -5.88 -13.75 -6.00
CA GLY A 269 -6.32 -13.84 -4.61
C GLY A 269 -7.62 -14.62 -4.44
N ASN A 270 -8.08 -15.34 -5.46
CA ASN A 270 -9.24 -16.22 -5.31
C ASN A 270 -8.91 -17.35 -4.30
N PRO A 271 -9.64 -17.50 -3.18
CA PRO A 271 -9.37 -18.54 -2.20
C PRO A 271 -9.46 -19.97 -2.73
N ASP A 272 -10.28 -20.20 -3.76
CA ASP A 272 -10.45 -21.51 -4.40
C ASP A 272 -9.30 -21.83 -5.37
N TYR A 273 -8.63 -20.80 -5.90
CA TYR A 273 -7.55 -20.90 -6.89
C TYR A 273 -6.38 -19.97 -6.54
N PRO A 274 -5.72 -20.16 -5.39
CA PRO A 274 -4.76 -19.20 -4.84
C PRO A 274 -3.52 -18.96 -5.71
N HIS A 275 -3.15 -19.92 -6.57
CA HIS A 275 -1.95 -19.87 -7.43
C HIS A 275 -2.26 -19.42 -8.86
N ILE A 276 -3.52 -19.12 -9.16
CA ILE A 276 -3.98 -18.74 -10.51
C ILE A 276 -4.18 -17.24 -10.54
N ASP A 277 -3.81 -16.65 -11.67
CA ASP A 277 -4.29 -15.34 -12.04
C ASP A 277 -4.98 -15.33 -13.38
N TRP A 278 -5.84 -14.34 -13.56
CA TRP A 278 -6.61 -14.10 -14.77
C TRP A 278 -6.30 -12.72 -15.30
N TRP A 279 -6.48 -12.53 -16.61
CA TRP A 279 -6.40 -11.20 -17.21
C TRP A 279 -7.54 -10.94 -18.19
N THR A 280 -7.86 -9.66 -18.37
CA THR A 280 -8.91 -9.25 -19.31
C THR A 280 -8.60 -9.68 -20.75
N GLY A 281 -9.62 -9.79 -21.59
CA GLY A 281 -9.46 -9.94 -23.03
C GLY A 281 -9.44 -8.58 -23.73
N LEU A 282 -9.13 -8.57 -25.03
CA LEU A 282 -9.53 -7.48 -25.90
C LEU A 282 -10.69 -7.93 -26.77
N PRO A 283 -11.83 -7.22 -26.72
CA PRO A 283 -12.87 -7.30 -27.72
C PRO A 283 -12.32 -7.15 -29.14
N LEU A 284 -13.04 -7.66 -30.14
CA LEU A 284 -12.71 -7.47 -31.56
C LEU A 284 -12.57 -6.01 -31.99
N SER A 285 -13.25 -5.08 -31.30
CA SER A 285 -13.10 -3.64 -31.54
C SER A 285 -11.74 -3.08 -31.12
N GLY A 286 -10.96 -3.83 -30.32
CA GLY A 286 -9.73 -3.39 -29.70
C GLY A 286 -9.93 -2.46 -28.49
N ALA A 287 -11.18 -2.18 -28.11
CA ALA A 287 -11.50 -1.30 -26.98
C ALA A 287 -11.21 -1.98 -25.64
N TYR A 288 -10.71 -1.25 -24.65
CA TYR A 288 -10.56 -1.79 -23.30
C TYR A 288 -11.93 -1.98 -22.65
N ASP A 289 -12.19 -3.18 -22.12
CA ASP A 289 -13.42 -3.50 -21.40
C ASP A 289 -13.10 -4.24 -20.09
N PRO A 290 -13.43 -3.67 -18.91
CA PRO A 290 -13.14 -4.31 -17.62
C PRO A 290 -14.01 -5.53 -17.33
N THR A 291 -15.01 -5.80 -18.18
CA THR A 291 -15.99 -6.88 -17.99
C THR A 291 -15.76 -8.06 -18.93
N TYR A 292 -14.73 -8.04 -19.77
CA TYR A 292 -14.38 -9.16 -20.64
C TYR A 292 -13.24 -9.99 -20.05
N TRP A 293 -13.58 -11.14 -19.48
CA TRP A 293 -12.65 -12.09 -18.86
C TRP A 293 -12.71 -13.43 -19.58
N PRO A 294 -11.92 -13.64 -20.65
CA PRO A 294 -11.82 -14.90 -21.36
C PRO A 294 -11.60 -16.10 -20.44
N ASP A 295 -12.31 -17.19 -20.68
CA ASP A 295 -12.15 -18.45 -19.96
C ASP A 295 -10.77 -19.10 -20.15
N THR A 296 -10.07 -18.76 -21.24
CA THR A 296 -8.70 -19.20 -21.52
C THR A 296 -7.60 -18.25 -21.04
N ASN A 297 -7.94 -17.05 -20.56
CA ASN A 297 -6.94 -16.07 -20.08
C ASN A 297 -6.63 -16.30 -18.60
N PHE A 298 -5.84 -17.33 -18.33
CA PHE A 298 -5.31 -17.58 -17.00
C PHE A 298 -3.92 -18.23 -17.08
N ASP A 299 -3.14 -18.09 -16.02
CA ASP A 299 -1.85 -18.73 -15.88
C ASP A 299 -1.72 -19.34 -14.47
N ARG A 300 -0.94 -20.43 -14.37
CA ARG A 300 -0.65 -21.10 -13.10
C ARG A 300 0.76 -20.75 -12.68
N ILE A 301 0.88 -19.92 -11.65
CA ILE A 301 2.19 -19.39 -11.25
C ILE A 301 2.79 -20.30 -10.19
N GLY A 302 3.87 -21.00 -10.53
CA GLY A 302 4.57 -21.85 -9.58
C GLY A 302 3.72 -22.98 -9.00
N GLY A 303 4.04 -23.40 -7.77
CA GLY A 303 3.32 -24.48 -7.10
C GLY A 303 1.97 -24.06 -6.49
N ASP A 304 1.03 -25.01 -6.48
CA ASP A 304 -0.37 -24.81 -6.06
C ASP A 304 -0.56 -24.38 -4.61
N THR A 305 0.41 -24.68 -3.72
CA THR A 305 0.37 -24.42 -2.28
C THR A 305 0.92 -23.05 -1.87
N ASP A 306 1.43 -22.29 -2.84
CA ASP A 306 1.95 -20.95 -2.63
C ASP A 306 0.99 -19.96 -3.31
N PRO A 307 0.21 -19.17 -2.56
CA PRO A 307 -0.73 -18.21 -3.16
C PRO A 307 0.02 -17.03 -3.79
N VAL A 308 -0.55 -16.46 -4.86
CA VAL A 308 -0.16 -15.14 -5.36
C VAL A 308 -0.74 -14.09 -4.41
N VAL A 309 0.12 -13.24 -3.88
CA VAL A 309 -0.21 -12.22 -2.87
C VAL A 309 -0.38 -10.85 -3.51
N GLY A 310 0.38 -10.54 -4.55
CA GLY A 310 0.30 -9.22 -5.17
C GLY A 310 1.18 -9.05 -6.38
N TYR A 311 1.14 -7.84 -6.93
CA TYR A 311 1.88 -7.46 -8.12
C TYR A 311 2.58 -6.13 -7.91
N ALA A 312 3.68 -5.92 -8.62
CA ALA A 312 4.31 -4.62 -8.80
C ALA A 312 4.92 -4.56 -10.21
N VAL A 313 4.82 -3.44 -10.91
CA VAL A 313 5.45 -3.27 -12.23
C VAL A 313 6.82 -2.61 -12.07
N GLN A 314 7.88 -3.31 -12.45
CA GLN A 314 9.24 -2.78 -12.47
C GLN A 314 9.72 -2.66 -13.92
N TYR A 315 9.90 -1.42 -14.39
CA TYR A 315 10.20 -1.10 -15.78
C TYR A 315 9.16 -1.69 -16.75
N ASP A 316 9.53 -2.64 -17.59
CA ASP A 316 8.68 -3.32 -18.58
C ASP A 316 8.11 -4.66 -18.10
N ARG A 317 8.46 -5.07 -16.88
CA ARG A 317 8.12 -6.40 -16.32
C ARG A 317 7.20 -6.27 -15.12
N MET A 318 6.30 -7.22 -14.98
CA MET A 318 5.50 -7.34 -13.77
C MET A 318 6.16 -8.34 -12.81
N VAL A 319 6.48 -7.88 -11.62
CA VAL A 319 6.88 -8.72 -10.48
C VAL A 319 5.61 -9.31 -9.87
N VAL A 320 5.50 -10.64 -9.92
CA VAL A 320 4.42 -11.40 -9.29
C VAL A 320 4.92 -11.91 -7.95
N LEU A 321 4.40 -11.33 -6.87
CA LEU A 321 4.78 -11.65 -5.50
C LEU A 321 3.86 -12.73 -4.96
N LYS A 322 4.43 -13.89 -4.64
CA LYS A 322 3.74 -14.98 -3.96
C LYS A 322 4.09 -14.99 -2.48
N ARG A 323 3.44 -15.83 -1.69
CA ARG A 323 3.68 -15.89 -0.24
C ARG A 323 5.12 -16.31 0.10
N ARG A 324 5.71 -17.24 -0.65
CA ARG A 324 7.07 -17.76 -0.40
C ARG A 324 8.05 -17.51 -1.53
N SER A 325 7.59 -17.02 -2.67
CA SER A 325 8.41 -16.88 -3.86
C SER A 325 8.08 -15.61 -4.64
N VAL A 326 8.99 -15.21 -5.54
CA VAL A 326 8.82 -14.08 -6.45
C VAL A 326 9.02 -14.55 -7.88
N TYR A 327 8.13 -14.15 -8.77
CA TYR A 327 8.19 -14.42 -10.20
C TYR A 327 8.28 -13.11 -10.98
N LEU A 328 8.90 -13.17 -12.16
CA LEU A 328 8.92 -12.09 -13.14
C LEU A 328 8.10 -12.50 -14.34
N ARG A 329 7.14 -11.66 -14.71
CA ARG A 329 6.32 -11.82 -15.90
C ARG A 329 6.76 -10.80 -16.95
N ASN A 330 6.93 -11.29 -18.17
CA ASN A 330 7.21 -10.46 -19.33
C ASN A 330 5.97 -10.34 -20.20
N TRP A 331 5.98 -9.35 -21.07
CA TRP A 331 5.01 -9.19 -22.14
C TRP A 331 5.66 -9.56 -23.46
N SER A 332 5.01 -10.39 -24.25
CA SER A 332 5.41 -10.69 -25.62
C SER A 332 4.21 -10.75 -26.56
N ILE A 333 4.49 -10.54 -27.84
CA ILE A 333 3.53 -10.69 -28.92
C ILE A 333 4.05 -11.79 -29.84
N GLU A 334 3.19 -12.74 -30.18
CA GLU A 334 3.46 -13.75 -31.19
C GLU A 334 2.29 -13.77 -32.19
N GLU A 335 2.57 -14.15 -33.44
CA GLU A 335 1.51 -14.49 -34.40
C GLU A 335 1.15 -15.96 -34.24
N ASP A 336 -0.14 -16.27 -34.09
CA ASP A 336 -0.61 -17.64 -34.10
C ASP A 336 -0.52 -18.27 -35.49
N ALA A 337 -0.82 -19.57 -35.59
CA ALA A 337 -0.80 -20.33 -36.84
C ALA A 337 -1.77 -19.80 -37.93
N TYR A 338 -2.63 -18.84 -37.58
CA TYR A 338 -3.63 -18.22 -38.45
C TYR A 338 -3.31 -16.75 -38.75
N GLY A 339 -2.11 -16.26 -38.38
CA GLY A 339 -1.66 -14.88 -38.63
C GLY A 339 -2.30 -13.85 -37.70
N ARG A 340 -2.88 -14.28 -36.57
CA ARG A 340 -3.44 -13.37 -35.56
C ARG A 340 -2.37 -13.06 -34.53
N THR A 341 -2.20 -11.78 -34.25
CA THR A 341 -1.39 -11.28 -33.15
C THR A 341 -2.01 -11.66 -31.80
N VAL A 342 -1.34 -12.51 -31.05
CA VAL A 342 -1.72 -12.93 -29.69
C VAL A 342 -0.71 -12.40 -28.68
N THR A 343 -1.22 -11.89 -27.57
CA THR A 343 -0.39 -11.40 -26.47
C THR A 343 -0.14 -12.52 -25.47
N HIS A 344 1.12 -12.75 -25.12
CA HIS A 344 1.53 -13.75 -24.14
C HIS A 344 2.17 -13.09 -22.92
N PHE A 345 2.02 -13.76 -21.77
CA PHE A 345 2.45 -13.27 -20.46
C PHE A 345 3.31 -14.29 -19.70
N PRO A 346 4.45 -14.74 -20.27
CA PRO A 346 5.26 -15.79 -19.67
C PRO A 346 5.85 -15.34 -18.33
N SER A 347 5.75 -16.21 -17.33
CA SER A 347 6.29 -16.01 -15.98
C SER A 347 7.51 -16.90 -15.73
N VAL A 348 8.53 -16.36 -15.05
CA VAL A 348 9.75 -17.08 -14.67
C VAL A 348 10.09 -16.81 -13.20
N PRO A 349 10.60 -17.79 -12.43
CA PRO A 349 10.95 -17.56 -11.03
C PRO A 349 12.16 -16.64 -10.90
N LEU A 350 12.11 -15.71 -9.94
CA LEU A 350 13.21 -14.82 -9.55
C LEU A 350 13.80 -15.22 -8.19
N SER A 351 12.95 -15.52 -7.21
CA SER A 351 13.36 -16.04 -5.89
C SER A 351 12.40 -17.12 -5.44
N ARG A 352 12.92 -18.21 -4.86
CA ARG A 352 12.12 -19.33 -4.36
C ARG A 352 11.95 -19.36 -2.84
N GLU A 353 12.66 -18.51 -2.11
CA GLU A 353 12.72 -18.53 -0.65
C GLU A 353 12.12 -17.29 0.00
N ARG A 354 11.96 -16.19 -0.76
CA ARG A 354 11.43 -14.92 -0.28
C ARG A 354 10.14 -14.60 -1.01
N GLY A 355 9.12 -14.18 -0.26
CA GLY A 355 7.82 -13.80 -0.78
C GLY A 355 7.15 -12.72 0.09
N ALA A 356 5.98 -12.25 -0.35
CA ALA A 356 5.24 -11.18 0.29
C ALA A 356 4.23 -11.72 1.31
N TYR A 357 4.11 -11.02 2.43
CA TYR A 357 3.17 -11.34 3.50
C TYR A 357 1.76 -10.83 3.19
N SER A 358 1.66 -9.57 2.76
CA SER A 358 0.38 -8.88 2.54
C SER A 358 0.41 -8.10 1.23
N ALA A 359 -0.69 -8.18 0.47
CA ALA A 359 -0.90 -7.42 -0.75
C ALA A 359 -0.81 -5.90 -0.51
N GLY A 360 -1.37 -5.43 0.61
CA GLY A 360 -1.42 -4.01 0.94
C GLY A 360 -0.05 -3.40 1.23
N SER A 361 0.96 -4.21 1.54
CA SER A 361 2.33 -3.74 1.83
C SER A 361 3.18 -3.51 0.58
N ILE A 362 2.66 -3.83 -0.61
CA ILE A 362 3.44 -3.80 -1.84
C ILE A 362 3.41 -2.39 -2.41
N GLN A 363 4.57 -1.76 -2.52
CA GLN A 363 4.74 -0.41 -3.07
C GLN A 363 5.96 -0.36 -3.99
N ILE A 364 6.07 0.70 -4.80
CA ILE A 364 7.26 0.96 -5.60
C ILE A 364 7.99 2.16 -5.01
N LEU A 365 9.20 1.93 -4.51
CA LEU A 365 10.06 2.96 -3.94
C LEU A 365 11.28 3.13 -4.86
N ASN A 366 11.53 4.32 -5.38
CA ASN A 366 12.64 4.60 -6.30
C ASN A 366 12.75 3.58 -7.47
N ASN A 367 11.62 3.26 -8.11
CA ASN A 367 11.48 2.25 -9.18
C ASN A 367 11.78 0.79 -8.77
N ASN A 368 11.93 0.49 -7.48
CA ASN A 368 12.09 -0.86 -6.97
C ASN A 368 10.82 -1.30 -6.22
N PRO A 369 10.25 -2.47 -6.54
CA PRO A 369 9.19 -3.08 -5.75
C PRO A 369 9.67 -3.38 -4.33
N VAL A 370 8.90 -2.92 -3.34
CA VAL A 370 9.11 -3.15 -1.91
C VAL A 370 7.90 -3.84 -1.33
N PHE A 371 8.13 -4.79 -0.43
CA PHE A 371 7.07 -5.57 0.19
C PHE A 371 7.46 -6.03 1.60
N LEU A 372 6.47 -6.20 2.47
CA LEU A 372 6.65 -6.85 3.76
C LEU A 372 6.71 -8.37 3.56
N SER A 373 7.73 -9.03 4.10
CA SER A 373 7.86 -10.48 4.20
C SER A 373 7.76 -10.92 5.67
N ASP A 374 7.73 -12.23 5.92
CA ASP A 374 7.66 -12.81 7.27
C ASP A 374 8.81 -12.32 8.19
N GLU A 375 10.00 -12.11 7.63
CA GLU A 375 11.23 -11.74 8.37
C GLU A 375 11.56 -10.24 8.38
N GLY A 376 10.81 -9.41 7.66
CA GLY A 376 11.11 -7.98 7.52
C GLY A 376 10.69 -7.43 6.16
N VAL A 377 11.12 -6.21 5.85
CA VAL A 377 10.81 -5.54 4.60
C VAL A 377 11.94 -5.75 3.59
N TYR A 378 11.56 -6.12 2.37
CA TYR A 378 12.48 -6.43 1.29
C TYR A 378 12.19 -5.56 0.07
N GLU A 379 13.23 -5.32 -0.72
CA GLU A 379 13.17 -4.67 -2.02
C GLU A 379 13.65 -5.62 -3.13
N VAL A 380 13.05 -5.48 -4.31
CA VAL A 380 13.50 -6.15 -5.55
C VAL A 380 14.37 -5.17 -6.35
N VAL A 381 15.68 -5.38 -6.31
CA VAL A 381 16.67 -4.57 -7.01
C VAL A 381 16.83 -5.08 -8.45
N GLY A 382 16.62 -4.19 -9.41
CA GLY A 382 16.90 -4.50 -10.82
C GLY A 382 18.40 -4.54 -11.09
N THR A 383 18.94 -5.70 -11.50
CA THR A 383 20.28 -5.79 -12.10
C THR A 383 20.20 -6.48 -13.47
N ASN A 384 21.21 -6.26 -14.32
CA ASN A 384 21.29 -6.89 -15.63
C ASN A 384 21.44 -8.44 -15.56
N VAL A 385 21.78 -8.97 -14.38
CA VAL A 385 21.94 -10.41 -14.14
C VAL A 385 20.78 -10.89 -13.27
N ARG A 386 20.08 -11.93 -13.72
CA ARG A 386 19.04 -12.58 -12.91
C ARG A 386 19.74 -13.40 -11.82
N ASP A 387 19.65 -12.94 -10.59
CA ASP A 387 20.23 -13.60 -9.41
C ASP A 387 19.22 -13.49 -8.25
N GLU A 388 19.16 -14.50 -7.39
CA GLU A 388 18.35 -14.48 -6.16
C GLU A 388 18.81 -13.35 -5.22
N ARG A 389 20.05 -12.86 -5.38
CA ARG A 389 20.56 -11.64 -4.72
C ARG A 389 19.79 -10.36 -5.07
N ASN A 390 18.91 -10.39 -6.07
CA ASN A 390 18.08 -9.25 -6.45
C ASN A 390 16.96 -8.98 -5.42
N VAL A 391 16.75 -9.84 -4.42
CA VAL A 391 15.84 -9.54 -3.29
C VAL A 391 16.67 -9.22 -2.05
N SER A 392 16.65 -7.96 -1.59
CA SER A 392 17.50 -7.48 -0.49
C SER A 392 16.68 -6.94 0.69
N PRO A 393 17.09 -7.20 1.95
CA PRO A 393 16.41 -6.64 3.11
C PRO A 393 16.75 -5.14 3.25
N ILE A 394 15.74 -4.34 3.55
CA ILE A 394 15.88 -2.88 3.78
C ILE A 394 15.54 -2.47 5.22
N SER A 395 15.18 -3.43 6.07
CA SER A 395 14.75 -3.20 7.44
C SER A 395 15.56 -4.01 8.46
N SER A 396 16.82 -4.38 8.18
CA SER A 396 17.59 -5.28 9.07
C SER A 396 17.86 -4.66 10.45
N LEU A 397 17.94 -3.33 10.51
CA LEU A 397 18.19 -2.55 11.73
C LEU A 397 16.94 -2.41 12.61
N THR A 398 15.78 -2.67 12.04
CA THR A 398 14.48 -2.55 12.70
C THR A 398 13.90 -3.93 12.87
N GLY A 399 13.58 -4.35 14.09
CA GLY A 399 13.00 -5.67 14.37
C GLY A 399 11.58 -5.89 13.79
N ILE A 400 11.24 -5.24 12.67
CA ILE A 400 9.99 -5.36 11.93
C ILE A 400 9.84 -6.82 11.51
N LYS A 401 8.69 -7.39 11.87
CA LYS A 401 8.25 -8.70 11.44
C LYS A 401 6.80 -8.59 11.02
N ALA A 402 6.39 -9.45 10.10
CA ALA A 402 5.01 -9.46 9.69
C ALA A 402 4.11 -10.07 10.77
N VAL A 403 3.22 -9.26 11.33
CA VAL A 403 2.21 -9.68 12.29
C VAL A 403 0.88 -9.01 11.94
N GLY A 404 -0.12 -9.83 11.59
CA GLY A 404 -1.51 -9.47 11.28
C GLY A 404 -1.68 -8.50 10.10
N VAL A 405 -2.07 -7.24 10.33
CA VAL A 405 -2.24 -6.23 9.27
C VAL A 405 -0.88 -5.90 8.65
N GLY A 406 -0.83 -5.76 7.33
CA GLY A 406 0.34 -5.28 6.58
C GLY A 406 -0.10 -4.35 5.47
N GLU A 407 -0.15 -3.05 5.76
CA GLU A 407 -0.71 -2.02 4.86
C GLU A 407 0.30 -0.90 4.66
N GLY A 408 0.67 -0.68 3.41
CA GLY A 408 1.76 0.18 2.99
C GLY A 408 1.28 1.27 2.04
N ILE A 409 1.88 2.46 2.13
CA ILE A 409 1.73 3.52 1.11
C ILE A 409 3.04 4.29 0.97
N ASP A 410 3.39 4.63 -0.28
CA ASP A 410 4.42 5.60 -0.57
C ASP A 410 3.84 7.02 -0.57
N TYR A 411 4.45 7.94 0.17
CA TYR A 411 4.02 9.33 0.21
C TYR A 411 5.20 10.27 0.52
N LYS A 412 5.46 11.22 -0.39
CA LYS A 412 6.49 12.27 -0.26
C LYS A 412 7.88 11.76 0.18
N GLY A 413 8.40 10.72 -0.47
CA GLY A 413 9.73 10.22 -0.15
C GLY A 413 9.79 9.29 1.07
N LYS A 414 8.63 8.90 1.61
CA LYS A 414 8.51 8.04 2.79
C LYS A 414 7.53 6.91 2.55
N TYR A 415 7.89 5.72 3.01
CA TYR A 415 7.03 4.54 2.97
C TYR A 415 6.45 4.26 4.35
N TYR A 416 5.11 4.34 4.47
CA TYR A 416 4.37 4.14 5.71
C TYR A 416 3.81 2.73 5.74
N LEU A 417 4.32 1.88 6.65
CA LEU A 417 3.91 0.50 6.81
C LEU A 417 3.18 0.31 8.14
N ALA A 418 1.85 0.21 8.09
CA ALA A 418 1.03 -0.17 9.22
C ALA A 418 1.13 -1.68 9.48
N THR A 419 1.36 -2.01 10.75
CA THR A 419 1.41 -3.37 11.29
C THR A 419 0.40 -3.55 12.42
N THR A 420 0.11 -4.78 12.83
CA THR A 420 -0.86 -5.03 13.92
C THR A 420 -0.46 -4.33 15.22
N GLY A 421 -1.46 -3.80 15.92
CA GLY A 421 -1.28 -3.16 17.23
C GLY A 421 -1.22 -1.63 17.17
N GLY A 422 -1.49 -1.02 16.01
CA GLY A 422 -1.51 0.44 15.85
C GLY A 422 -0.13 1.06 15.65
N THR A 423 0.88 0.23 15.34
CA THR A 423 2.24 0.67 15.02
C THR A 423 2.39 0.87 13.51
N VAL A 424 2.82 2.06 13.11
CA VAL A 424 3.19 2.41 11.74
C VAL A 424 4.69 2.61 11.68
N TRP A 425 5.37 1.83 10.86
CA TRP A 425 6.78 1.99 10.56
C TRP A 425 6.95 2.91 9.37
N VAL A 426 7.63 4.03 9.57
CA VAL A 426 7.90 5.03 8.53
C VAL A 426 9.34 4.87 8.07
N CYS A 427 9.51 4.45 6.82
CA CYS A 427 10.78 4.35 6.13
C CYS A 427 11.04 5.64 5.36
N ASP A 428 12.09 6.37 5.72
CA ASP A 428 12.63 7.45 4.92
C ASP A 428 13.70 6.89 3.99
N TYR A 429 13.31 6.69 2.73
CA TYR A 429 14.16 6.10 1.70
C TYR A 429 14.99 7.14 0.93
N ASN A 430 15.00 8.40 1.39
CA ASN A 430 15.96 9.41 0.93
C ASN A 430 17.22 9.44 1.80
N THR A 431 17.14 8.90 3.02
CA THR A 431 18.25 8.84 3.96
C THR A 431 18.73 7.41 4.13
N PHE A 432 20.05 7.19 3.99
CA PHE A 432 20.64 5.86 4.08
C PHE A 432 21.68 5.77 5.19
N VAL A 433 21.70 4.63 5.87
CA VAL A 433 22.68 4.28 6.89
C VAL A 433 23.33 2.94 6.56
N GLN A 434 24.62 2.82 6.89
CA GLN A 434 25.34 1.57 6.68
C GLN A 434 25.09 0.61 7.85
N ASP A 435 24.49 -0.55 7.59
CA ASP A 435 24.46 -1.65 8.55
C ASP A 435 25.89 -2.15 8.81
N GLU A 436 26.37 -2.02 10.04
CA GLU A 436 27.73 -2.41 10.43
C GLU A 436 27.96 -3.92 10.34
N ALA A 437 26.92 -4.73 10.51
CA ALA A 437 27.01 -6.19 10.48
C ALA A 437 27.10 -6.72 9.05
N THR A 438 26.39 -6.09 8.11
CA THR A 438 26.33 -6.55 6.71
C THR A 438 27.12 -5.68 5.73
N GLY A 439 27.53 -4.48 6.13
CA GLY A 439 28.19 -3.47 5.30
C GLY A 439 27.29 -2.79 4.27
N ARG A 440 25.99 -3.11 4.25
CA ARG A 440 25.02 -2.61 3.25
C ARG A 440 24.39 -1.29 3.69
N TYR A 441 24.11 -0.42 2.73
CA TYR A 441 23.29 0.77 2.99
C TYR A 441 21.82 0.42 2.97
N GLN A 442 21.08 0.88 3.97
CA GLN A 442 19.63 0.69 4.10
C GLN A 442 18.96 1.99 4.48
N PRO A 443 17.68 2.17 4.10
CA PRO A 443 16.94 3.37 4.46
C PRO A 443 16.71 3.47 5.97
N VAL A 444 16.42 4.67 6.45
CA VAL A 444 16.19 4.93 7.87
C VAL A 444 14.73 4.70 8.22
N TRP A 445 14.47 4.07 9.37
CA TRP A 445 13.12 3.72 9.82
C TRP A 445 12.77 4.34 11.16
N TYR A 446 11.49 4.64 11.33
CA TYR A 446 10.91 5.25 12.53
C TYR A 446 9.62 4.53 12.93
N PRO A 447 9.45 4.09 14.19
CA PRO A 447 8.18 3.56 14.67
C PRO A 447 7.29 4.70 15.18
N TRP A 448 6.04 4.69 14.74
CA TRP A 448 4.95 5.52 15.24
C TRP A 448 3.90 4.62 15.88
N ASP A 449 3.33 5.04 17.00
CA ASP A 449 2.23 4.34 17.66
C ASP A 449 0.91 5.12 17.55
N ASN A 450 -0.17 4.48 17.99
CA ASN A 450 -1.50 5.08 18.11
C ASN A 450 -2.13 5.54 16.77
N LEU A 451 -1.76 4.90 15.66
CA LEU A 451 -2.39 5.08 14.36
C LEU A 451 -3.25 3.84 14.02
N PRO A 452 -4.60 3.93 14.13
CA PRO A 452 -5.51 2.80 13.92
C PRO A 452 -5.77 2.56 12.43
N VAL A 453 -4.72 2.33 11.64
CA VAL A 453 -4.80 2.21 10.18
C VAL A 453 -5.33 0.84 9.75
N ASN A 454 -6.30 0.84 8.83
CA ASN A 454 -6.72 -0.35 8.08
C ASN A 454 -6.51 -0.21 6.58
N VAL A 455 -6.63 1.00 6.02
CA VAL A 455 -6.33 1.28 4.61
C VAL A 455 -5.65 2.63 4.52
N TRP A 456 -4.72 2.76 3.57
CA TRP A 456 -4.13 4.04 3.21
C TRP A 456 -4.77 4.60 1.94
N ALA A 457 -4.73 5.92 1.80
CA ALA A 457 -5.00 6.61 0.56
C ALA A 457 -4.20 7.92 0.50
N GLU A 458 -3.95 8.40 -0.70
CA GLU A 458 -3.37 9.72 -0.93
C GLU A 458 -4.37 10.57 -1.69
N ASP A 459 -4.55 11.83 -1.30
CA ASP A 459 -5.33 12.83 -2.02
C ASP A 459 -4.79 14.24 -1.82
N GLY A 460 -3.57 14.48 -2.30
CA GLY A 460 -2.76 15.65 -1.94
C GLY A 460 -2.19 15.52 -0.53
N ASP A 461 -3.07 15.19 0.42
CA ASP A 461 -2.73 14.82 1.79
C ASP A 461 -2.71 13.29 1.98
N LEU A 462 -1.97 12.84 2.99
CA LEU A 462 -1.95 11.46 3.40
C LEU A 462 -3.19 11.15 4.24
N LEU A 463 -3.99 10.19 3.80
CA LEU A 463 -5.23 9.77 4.44
C LEU A 463 -5.16 8.32 4.88
N PHE A 464 -5.88 7.98 5.94
CA PHE A 464 -6.08 6.59 6.34
C PHE A 464 -7.48 6.32 6.84
N GLY A 465 -7.98 5.12 6.53
CA GLY A 465 -9.19 4.58 7.09
C GLY A 465 -8.94 3.90 8.43
N SER A 466 -9.79 4.20 9.42
CA SER A 466 -9.76 3.56 10.74
C SER A 466 -10.03 2.06 10.66
N ASN A 467 -9.43 1.29 11.58
CA ASN A 467 -9.68 -0.14 11.75
C ASN A 467 -10.96 -0.48 12.54
N ASP A 468 -11.60 0.47 13.21
CA ASP A 468 -12.74 0.18 14.10
C ASP A 468 -13.81 1.27 14.21
N ARG A 469 -13.55 2.52 13.80
CA ARG A 469 -14.44 3.68 14.06
C ARG A 469 -15.30 4.15 12.89
N GLY A 470 -15.22 3.52 11.72
CA GLY A 470 -15.92 3.98 10.51
C GLY A 470 -15.57 5.43 10.15
N MET A 471 -14.33 5.82 10.41
CA MET A 471 -13.79 7.16 10.18
C MET A 471 -12.61 7.12 9.22
N VAL A 472 -12.49 8.16 8.39
CA VAL A 472 -11.26 8.46 7.66
C VAL A 472 -10.57 9.62 8.37
N TYR A 473 -9.24 9.54 8.46
CA TYR A 473 -8.39 10.52 9.08
C TYR A 473 -7.41 11.10 8.06
N ARG A 474 -7.07 12.38 8.22
CA ARG A 474 -6.02 13.07 7.49
C ARG A 474 -4.81 13.25 8.41
N VAL A 475 -3.62 12.90 7.93
CA VAL A 475 -2.36 13.24 8.63
C VAL A 475 -2.07 14.72 8.43
N LYS A 476 -1.84 15.44 9.52
CA LYS A 476 -1.63 16.89 9.51
C LYS A 476 -0.31 17.24 8.81
N PRO A 477 -0.31 18.23 7.91
CA PRO A 477 0.90 18.63 7.22
C PRO A 477 1.88 19.30 8.17
N LYS A 478 3.17 19.15 7.85
CA LYS A 478 4.27 19.79 8.57
C LYS A 478 4.76 21.06 7.83
N ASP A 479 3.82 21.88 7.36
CA ASP A 479 4.11 23.11 6.60
C ASP A 479 3.81 24.40 7.41
N GLY A 480 3.37 24.24 8.67
CA GLY A 480 3.02 25.35 9.56
C GLY A 480 1.67 25.98 9.25
N SER A 481 0.84 25.37 8.39
CA SER A 481 -0.53 25.82 8.14
C SER A 481 -1.49 25.45 9.27
N ASP A 482 -1.23 24.35 9.98
CA ASP A 482 -2.00 23.92 11.14
C ASP A 482 -1.48 24.60 12.42
N LEU A 483 -2.40 25.19 13.17
CA LEU A 483 -2.12 25.84 14.46
C LEU A 483 -1.78 24.82 15.56
N TYR A 484 -2.32 23.60 15.45
CA TYR A 484 -2.18 22.52 16.41
C TYR A 484 -1.74 21.21 15.71
N PRO A 485 -0.52 21.15 15.16
CA PRO A 485 -0.06 20.01 14.36
C PRO A 485 0.29 18.77 15.19
N TYR A 486 0.48 18.91 16.51
CA TYR A 486 1.03 17.87 17.39
C TYR A 486 -0.04 17.24 18.31
N ASN A 487 -1.11 16.69 17.73
CA ASN A 487 -2.10 15.88 18.43
C ASN A 487 -2.81 14.88 17.51
N ASP A 488 -3.17 13.72 18.04
CA ASP A 488 -3.90 12.65 17.36
C ASP A 488 -5.41 12.82 17.58
N ASP A 489 -6.07 13.66 16.78
CA ASP A 489 -7.52 13.93 16.89
C ASP A 489 -7.93 14.36 18.32
N GLY A 490 -7.14 15.27 18.91
CA GLY A 490 -7.34 15.72 20.29
C GLY A 490 -6.66 14.86 21.35
N ALA A 491 -5.93 13.80 20.99
CA ALA A 491 -5.14 12.99 21.92
C ALA A 491 -3.65 13.37 21.93
N VAL A 492 -2.99 13.09 23.05
CA VAL A 492 -1.56 13.32 23.27
C VAL A 492 -0.72 12.34 22.46
N ILE A 493 0.36 12.82 21.86
CA ILE A 493 1.39 11.99 21.21
C ILE A 493 2.53 11.77 22.20
N ASN A 494 2.80 10.51 22.56
CA ASN A 494 3.90 10.17 23.46
C ASN A 494 5.18 9.93 22.66
N ALA A 495 6.01 10.96 22.53
CA ALA A 495 7.29 10.86 21.82
C ALA A 495 8.44 10.63 22.79
N TYR A 496 9.41 9.79 22.41
CA TYR A 496 10.65 9.66 23.17
C TYR A 496 11.82 9.26 22.28
N PHE A 497 13.01 9.56 22.77
CA PHE A 497 14.29 9.16 22.21
C PHE A 497 15.22 8.70 23.33
N SER A 498 15.89 7.56 23.12
CA SER A 498 16.98 7.10 23.98
C SER A 498 18.29 7.08 23.20
N SER A 499 19.38 7.57 23.80
CA SER A 499 20.72 7.35 23.25
C SER A 499 21.11 5.88 23.36
N ILE A 500 22.21 5.46 22.71
CA ILE A 500 22.84 4.19 23.09
C ILE A 500 23.30 4.24 24.56
N ILE A 501 23.43 3.07 25.17
CA ILE A 501 24.14 2.94 26.45
C ILE A 501 25.63 3.10 26.13
N THR A 502 26.23 4.19 26.59
CA THR A 502 27.65 4.46 26.38
C THR A 502 28.47 4.08 27.60
N THR A 503 29.65 3.53 27.35
CA THR A 503 30.71 3.35 28.36
C THR A 503 31.85 4.34 28.16
N PHE A 504 31.65 5.34 27.30
CA PHE A 504 32.64 6.35 26.93
C PHE A 504 33.96 5.74 26.45
N GLU A 505 33.86 4.63 25.70
CA GLU A 505 34.98 3.84 25.14
C GLU A 505 35.91 3.22 26.21
N ARG A 506 35.47 3.11 27.46
CA ARG A 506 36.28 2.63 28.59
C ARG A 506 35.48 1.72 29.51
N ASP A 507 35.37 0.44 29.20
CA ASP A 507 34.67 -0.53 30.07
C ASP A 507 35.42 -0.82 31.39
N ASP A 508 36.73 -0.56 31.39
CA ASP A 508 37.66 -0.80 32.50
C ASP A 508 37.59 0.26 33.62
N GLN A 509 36.86 1.37 33.41
CA GLN A 509 36.83 2.50 34.34
C GLN A 509 35.41 2.88 34.76
N THR A 510 35.29 3.40 35.98
CA THR A 510 34.12 4.12 36.48
C THR A 510 34.19 5.60 36.11
N LYS A 511 33.05 6.26 36.01
CA LYS A 511 32.92 7.65 35.55
C LYS A 511 32.01 8.45 36.47
N LEU A 512 32.19 9.77 36.40
CA LEU A 512 31.27 10.77 36.91
C LEU A 512 30.71 11.54 35.71
N VAL A 513 29.40 11.48 35.49
CA VAL A 513 28.73 12.38 34.54
C VAL A 513 28.40 13.66 35.29
N GLN A 514 28.92 14.79 34.81
CA GLN A 514 28.81 16.08 35.49
C GLN A 514 27.60 16.88 35.01
N SER A 515 27.33 16.83 33.71
CA SER A 515 26.22 17.56 33.11
C SER A 515 25.88 17.08 31.71
N LEU A 516 24.62 17.29 31.35
CA LEU A 516 24.10 17.19 29.99
C LEU A 516 23.84 18.60 29.45
N ILE A 517 24.19 18.84 28.20
CA ILE A 517 23.81 20.04 27.47
C ILE A 517 22.98 19.59 26.27
N ILE A 518 21.73 20.03 26.22
CA ILE A 518 20.77 19.60 25.19
C ILE A 518 20.40 20.82 24.36
N GLY A 519 20.56 20.72 23.04
CA GLY A 519 20.11 21.73 22.09
C GLY A 519 18.64 21.50 21.77
N MET A 520 17.73 22.23 22.39
CA MET A 520 16.29 22.12 22.18
C MET A 520 15.84 22.98 21.01
N LYS A 521 14.91 22.44 20.22
CA LYS A 521 14.28 23.16 19.11
C LYS A 521 13.10 24.00 19.63
N PRO A 522 13.05 25.31 19.34
CA PRO A 522 11.93 26.15 19.74
C PRO A 522 10.71 25.92 18.84
N TRP A 523 9.51 26.02 19.41
CA TRP A 523 8.22 26.01 18.71
C TRP A 523 7.19 26.84 19.50
N ASN A 524 5.99 27.05 18.97
CA ASN A 524 4.93 27.82 19.64
C ASN A 524 4.66 27.34 21.08
N GLN A 525 4.65 26.02 21.28
CA GLN A 525 4.62 25.38 22.59
C GLN A 525 5.61 24.24 22.53
N ALA A 526 6.79 24.37 23.14
CA ALA A 526 7.83 23.35 23.07
C ALA A 526 8.30 22.98 24.47
N LYS A 527 8.26 21.68 24.78
CA LYS A 527 8.64 21.17 26.10
C LYS A 527 9.26 19.78 25.99
N LEU A 528 10.34 19.56 26.73
CA LEU A 528 10.96 18.25 26.81
C LEU A 528 11.37 17.92 28.25
N ALA A 529 11.26 16.65 28.60
CA ALA A 529 11.74 16.10 29.86
C ALA A 529 13.02 15.28 29.63
N VAL A 530 13.93 15.38 30.59
CA VAL A 530 15.22 14.69 30.57
C VAL A 530 15.24 13.63 31.65
N GLU A 531 15.58 12.42 31.25
CA GLU A 531 15.81 11.26 32.10
C GLU A 531 17.19 10.68 31.76
N TYR A 532 17.78 9.94 32.69
CA TYR A 532 18.94 9.10 32.40
C TYR A 532 18.81 7.73 33.03
N ALA A 533 19.60 6.79 32.54
CA ALA A 533 19.73 5.46 33.13
C ALA A 533 21.20 5.10 33.30
N THR A 534 21.49 4.38 34.38
CA THR A 534 22.79 3.82 34.73
C THR A 534 22.62 2.32 35.00
N GLU A 535 23.69 1.61 35.34
CA GLU A 535 23.57 0.22 35.81
C GLU A 535 22.74 0.06 37.10
N GLU A 536 22.50 1.13 37.86
CA GLU A 536 21.70 1.10 39.10
C GLU A 536 20.20 1.28 38.84
N GLY A 537 19.80 1.71 37.64
CA GLY A 537 18.42 1.94 37.26
C GLY A 537 18.18 3.24 36.50
N SER A 538 16.92 3.63 36.39
CA SER A 538 16.50 4.91 35.77
C SER A 538 16.33 6.00 36.83
N SER A 539 16.71 7.23 36.50
CA SER A 539 16.57 8.40 37.39
C SER A 539 15.14 8.91 37.54
N GLY A 540 14.22 8.50 36.65
CA GLY A 540 13.00 9.28 36.39
C GLY A 540 13.34 10.66 35.78
N VAL A 541 12.37 11.58 35.78
CA VAL A 541 12.54 12.93 35.22
C VAL A 541 13.42 13.77 36.15
N VAL A 542 14.59 14.17 35.66
CA VAL A 542 15.56 14.98 36.42
C VAL A 542 15.52 16.45 36.04
N HIS A 543 15.02 16.77 34.85
CA HIS A 543 14.83 18.15 34.40
C HIS A 543 13.69 18.25 33.40
N THR A 544 13.06 19.40 33.32
CA THR A 544 12.09 19.74 32.28
C THR A 544 12.40 21.14 31.79
N GLU A 545 12.54 21.29 30.48
CA GLU A 545 12.82 22.58 29.84
C GLU A 545 11.68 22.95 28.90
N ARG A 546 11.41 24.26 28.79
CA ARG A 546 10.38 24.84 27.93
C ARG A 546 10.96 25.96 27.07
N MET A 547 10.61 26.00 25.78
CA MET A 547 11.12 27.00 24.81
C MET A 547 10.02 27.46 23.85
N ASP A 548 9.07 28.22 24.38
CA ASP A 548 7.89 28.69 23.65
C ASP A 548 8.19 29.94 22.84
N LEU A 549 7.85 29.89 21.56
CA LEU A 549 7.79 31.02 20.65
C LEU A 549 6.49 31.79 20.82
N PHE A 550 6.59 33.11 20.75
CA PHE A 550 5.43 33.98 20.77
C PHE A 550 4.61 33.86 19.47
N ASP A 551 3.33 33.54 19.60
CA ASP A 551 2.35 33.54 18.51
C ASP A 551 0.96 33.97 19.04
N TYR A 552 0.33 34.93 18.36
CA TYR A 552 -1.01 35.44 18.71
C TYR A 552 -2.11 34.38 18.60
N GLY A 553 -1.93 33.36 17.75
CA GLY A 553 -2.91 32.29 17.57
C GLY A 553 -2.99 31.30 18.73
N VAL A 554 -1.94 31.20 19.55
CA VAL A 554 -1.78 30.15 20.58
C VAL A 554 -1.50 30.71 21.98
N VAL A 555 -1.89 31.97 22.20
CA VAL A 555 -1.64 32.68 23.47
C VAL A 555 -2.22 31.91 24.66
N ASP A 556 -1.34 31.54 25.58
CA ASP A 556 -1.69 31.11 26.93
C ASP A 556 -1.05 32.07 27.95
N TYR A 557 -1.87 32.69 28.80
CA TYR A 557 -1.40 33.60 29.84
C TYR A 557 -0.69 32.88 31.00
N GLY A 558 -0.88 31.58 31.15
CA GLY A 558 -0.17 30.76 32.14
C GLY A 558 1.29 30.52 31.79
N ASP A 559 1.62 30.49 30.49
CA ASP A 559 2.93 30.11 29.94
C ASP A 559 3.45 31.15 28.94
N TRP A 560 3.23 32.43 29.25
CA TRP A 560 3.54 33.53 28.35
C TRP A 560 5.05 33.71 28.11
N SER A 561 5.44 33.85 26.83
CA SER A 561 6.80 34.13 26.38
C SER A 561 6.82 35.29 25.39
N TYR A 562 7.85 36.14 25.44
CA TYR A 562 8.15 37.16 24.42
C TYR A 562 9.19 36.69 23.40
N ASP A 563 9.54 35.40 23.43
CA ASP A 563 10.62 34.87 22.63
C ASP A 563 10.21 34.72 21.16
N THR A 564 10.97 35.34 20.26
CA THR A 564 10.76 35.25 18.82
C THR A 564 11.93 34.56 18.11
N ASN A 565 12.94 34.10 18.86
CA ASN A 565 14.13 33.52 18.26
C ASN A 565 13.91 32.04 17.91
N ARG A 566 13.91 31.75 16.61
CA ARG A 566 13.69 30.41 16.05
C ARG A 566 14.93 29.51 16.04
N THR A 567 16.09 29.99 16.52
CA THR A 567 17.30 29.17 16.57
C THR A 567 17.28 28.22 17.76
N VAL A 568 17.84 27.02 17.57
CA VAL A 568 18.11 26.05 18.65
C VAL A 568 18.79 26.73 19.83
N ARG A 569 18.34 26.44 21.05
CA ARG A 569 19.00 26.89 22.28
C ARG A 569 19.42 25.72 23.14
N ALA A 570 20.60 25.86 23.73
CA ALA A 570 21.15 24.86 24.63
C ALA A 570 20.82 25.21 26.08
N PHE A 571 20.35 24.22 26.85
CA PHE A 571 20.23 24.33 28.30
C PHE A 571 21.08 23.24 28.96
N LYS A 572 21.52 23.51 30.20
CA LYS A 572 22.41 22.63 30.95
C LYS A 572 21.65 21.96 32.09
N VAL A 573 21.65 20.64 32.10
CA VAL A 573 21.17 19.81 33.21
C VAL A 573 22.37 19.37 34.03
N ARG A 574 22.35 19.65 35.34
CA ARG A 574 23.34 19.09 36.27
C ARG A 574 22.93 17.67 36.63
N VAL A 575 23.92 16.77 36.66
CA VAL A 575 23.70 15.37 37.03
C VAL A 575 24.52 15.12 38.28
N ASP A 576 23.86 15.10 39.43
CA ASP A 576 24.54 15.04 40.73
C ASP A 576 24.75 13.59 41.22
N ASP A 577 23.87 12.66 40.82
CA ASP A 577 23.85 11.29 41.35
C ASP A 577 24.59 10.25 40.46
N ALA A 578 25.01 10.62 39.25
CA ALA A 578 25.66 9.70 38.31
C ALA A 578 27.18 9.60 38.53
N ARG A 579 27.58 9.05 39.69
CA ARG A 579 28.99 8.88 40.10
C ARG A 579 29.35 7.41 40.27
N ASN A 580 30.60 7.07 39.95
CA ASN A 580 31.14 5.70 40.00
C ASN A 580 30.42 4.74 39.04
N ILE A 581 29.85 5.28 37.96
CA ILE A 581 29.08 4.49 37.00
C ILE A 581 29.95 3.98 35.86
N GLN A 582 29.62 2.82 35.31
CA GLN A 582 30.27 2.27 34.12
C GLN A 582 29.50 2.63 32.86
N ARG A 583 28.16 2.64 32.93
CA ARG A 583 27.25 2.78 31.80
C ARG A 583 26.34 3.98 32.01
N PHE A 584 26.08 4.72 30.94
CA PHE A 584 25.19 5.86 30.97
C PHE A 584 24.34 5.92 29.71
N GLN A 585 23.07 6.26 29.87
CA GLN A 585 22.13 6.47 28.78
C GLN A 585 21.30 7.71 29.06
N VAL A 586 21.10 8.55 28.05
CA VAL A 586 20.17 9.68 28.10
C VAL A 586 18.85 9.26 27.47
N ARG A 587 17.74 9.63 28.09
CA ARG A 587 16.41 9.50 27.51
C ARG A 587 15.70 10.84 27.56
N LEU A 588 15.15 11.26 26.42
CA LEU A 588 14.38 12.47 26.26
C LEU A 588 12.93 12.07 25.96
N THR A 589 11.98 12.67 26.67
CA THR A 589 10.55 12.34 26.55
C THR A 589 9.73 13.61 26.30
N SER A 590 8.65 13.48 25.55
CA SER A 590 7.61 14.51 25.47
C SER A 590 6.96 14.72 26.83
N SER A 591 6.42 15.89 27.07
CA SER A 591 5.76 16.27 28.31
C SER A 591 4.48 15.48 28.64
N GLY A 592 3.86 14.84 27.64
CA GLY A 592 2.57 14.18 27.79
C GLY A 592 1.37 15.14 27.77
N VAL A 593 1.57 16.38 27.29
CA VAL A 593 0.52 17.40 27.14
C VAL A 593 0.14 17.54 25.66
N ILE A 594 -1.14 17.81 25.40
CA ILE A 594 -1.64 18.00 24.04
C ILE A 594 -1.00 19.23 23.40
N ASN A 595 -0.68 19.16 22.10
CA ASN A 595 -0.12 20.25 21.29
C ASN A 595 1.29 20.73 21.66
N GLU A 596 1.90 20.21 22.72
CA GLU A 596 3.29 20.54 23.06
C GLU A 596 4.27 19.79 22.15
N PHE A 597 5.15 20.55 21.52
CA PHE A 597 6.21 20.09 20.64
C PHE A 597 7.38 19.47 21.41
N PHE A 598 7.89 18.34 20.91
CA PHE A 598 9.12 17.70 21.33
C PHE A 598 10.12 17.68 20.17
N GLY A 599 11.32 18.22 20.38
CA GLY A 599 12.39 18.17 19.40
C GLY A 599 13.71 18.74 19.90
N PHE A 600 14.82 18.18 19.41
CA PHE A 600 16.18 18.56 19.82
C PHE A 600 17.19 18.29 18.69
N SER A 601 18.35 18.94 18.75
CA SER A 601 19.38 18.88 17.70
C SER A 601 20.73 18.32 18.16
N SER A 602 21.01 18.38 19.47
CA SER A 602 22.28 17.86 20.01
C SER A 602 22.17 17.43 21.46
N ILE A 603 23.01 16.46 21.83
CA ILE A 603 23.23 16.02 23.22
C ILE A 603 24.73 16.03 23.46
N ASP A 604 25.20 16.86 24.40
CA ASP A 604 26.59 16.89 24.83
C ASP A 604 26.70 16.41 26.28
N ILE A 605 27.44 15.33 26.50
CA ILE A 605 27.62 14.69 27.81
C ILE A 605 29.01 15.02 28.33
N THR A 606 29.06 15.80 29.41
CA THR A 606 30.32 16.13 30.10
C THR A 606 30.59 15.10 31.18
N TYR A 607 31.73 14.42 31.13
CA TYR A 607 32.09 13.34 32.05
C TYR A 607 33.57 13.39 32.46
N GLN A 608 33.87 12.68 33.55
CA GLN A 608 35.23 12.49 34.06
C GLN A 608 35.45 11.02 34.43
N ASN A 609 36.58 10.44 34.00
CA ASN A 609 36.97 9.10 34.45
C ASN A 609 37.48 9.13 35.90
N LEU A 610 37.10 8.11 36.67
CA LEU A 610 37.45 7.96 38.07
C LEU A 610 38.45 6.80 38.25
N SER A 611 38.02 5.67 38.82
CA SER A 611 38.88 4.53 39.13
C SER A 611 38.62 3.34 38.21
N GLU A 612 39.60 2.44 38.10
CA GLU A 612 39.40 1.13 37.49
C GLU A 612 38.30 0.33 38.21
N VAL A 613 37.56 -0.44 37.42
CA VAL A 613 36.55 -1.38 37.91
C VAL A 613 37.28 -2.49 38.68
N ARG A 614 36.82 -2.78 39.90
CA ARG A 614 37.39 -3.84 40.75
C ARG A 614 36.78 -5.20 40.47
#